data_AF-A0A1A8D4M6-F1
#
_entry.id   AF-A0A1A8D4M6-F1
#
_cell.length_a   1.000
_cell.length_b   1.000
_cell.length_c   1.000
_cell.angle_alpha   90.00
_cell.angle_beta   90.00
_cell.angle_gamma   90.00
#
_symmetry.space_group_name_H-M   'P 1'
#
loop_
_entity.id
_entity.type
_entity.pdbx_description
1 polymer ?
#
loop_
_entity_poly.entity_id
_entity_poly.type
_entity_poly.pdbx_seq_one_letter_code
_entity_poly.pdbx_strand_id
1 'polypeptide(L)'
;MTSTAIRVVNPGAPLNLQQAVLLATKESRLYRDQKLWLPVPHPELLYQATALECAEKLLRADGVSSPTRQQRLGKLVLPFGQYQNAPFHWLVENDVGYMKYILDKHRLEMANPQKKGEAVNQWLKDFLTEYAESFPQVSNMLEANIDRCIYGQTGFEHHTFEEMWDLYSSFSIQKREPERFTQEQTAKIQRAHMSVTRWLNTPVTRISSVQMKRVRKYICDKKQQEESRSSQRPSVVAG
;
A
#
# COMPACT_ATOMS: atom_id res chain seq x y z
N MET A 1 -12.60 21.57 11.59
CA MET A 1 -11.74 20.39 11.32
C MET A 1 -12.63 19.31 10.73
N THR A 2 -12.68 19.20 9.40
CA THR A 2 -13.35 18.08 8.74
C THR A 2 -12.50 16.84 8.99
N SER A 3 -12.97 15.95 9.85
CA SER A 3 -12.38 14.62 10.00
C SER A 3 -12.46 13.94 8.63
N THR A 4 -11.32 13.74 7.98
CA THR A 4 -11.24 13.00 6.72
C THR A 4 -11.89 11.64 6.96
N ALA A 5 -12.98 11.33 6.26
CA ALA A 5 -13.76 10.12 6.49
C ALA A 5 -13.09 8.89 5.86
N ILE A 6 -11.85 8.58 6.27
CA ILE A 6 -11.17 7.35 5.89
C ILE A 6 -11.92 6.20 6.52
N ARG A 7 -12.53 5.38 5.67
CA ARG A 7 -13.24 4.17 6.10
C ARG A 7 -12.21 3.07 6.32
N VAL A 8 -12.13 2.51 7.51
CA VAL A 8 -11.19 1.45 7.87
C VAL A 8 -11.86 0.07 7.78
N VAL A 9 -11.17 -0.94 7.23
CA VAL A 9 -11.67 -2.30 7.04
C VAL A 9 -11.85 -3.03 8.37
N ASN A 10 -10.83 -3.04 9.22
CA ASN A 10 -10.87 -3.61 10.57
C ASN A 10 -10.45 -2.55 11.60
N PRO A 11 -11.41 -1.83 12.21
CA PRO A 11 -11.11 -0.83 13.22
C PRO A 11 -10.42 -1.38 14.47
N GLY A 12 -10.55 -2.69 14.75
CA GLY A 12 -9.91 -3.35 15.89
C GLY A 12 -8.46 -3.76 15.66
N ALA A 13 -7.94 -3.64 14.44
CA ALA A 13 -6.52 -3.90 14.16
C ALA A 13 -5.64 -2.80 14.79
N PRO A 14 -4.38 -3.12 15.16
CA PRO A 14 -3.38 -2.11 15.54
C PRO A 14 -3.31 -0.96 14.52
N LEU A 15 -3.08 0.27 14.97
CA LEU A 15 -3.13 1.46 14.10
C LEU A 15 -2.22 1.35 12.87
N ASN A 16 -1.03 0.79 13.05
CA ASN A 16 -0.06 0.56 11.98
C ASN A 16 -0.46 -0.57 11.01
N LEU A 17 -1.55 -1.28 11.30
CA LEU A 17 -2.13 -2.38 10.51
C LEU A 17 -3.57 -2.09 10.07
N GLN A 18 -4.08 -0.89 10.34
CA GLN A 18 -5.37 -0.51 9.79
C GLN A 18 -5.24 -0.27 8.28
N GLN A 19 -6.27 -0.63 7.53
CA GLN A 19 -6.36 -0.41 6.10
C GLN A 19 -7.62 0.35 5.74
N ALA A 20 -7.53 1.19 4.72
CA ALA A 20 -8.68 1.86 4.17
C ALA A 20 -9.55 0.93 3.30
N VAL A 21 -10.81 1.29 3.09
CA VAL A 21 -11.76 0.53 2.26
C VAL A 21 -11.47 0.76 0.77
N LEU A 22 -11.10 -0.32 0.06
CA LEU A 22 -10.88 -0.30 -1.40
C LEU A 22 -12.19 -0.43 -2.20
N LEU A 23 -13.20 0.36 -1.88
CA LEU A 23 -14.47 0.34 -2.60
C LEU A 23 -14.93 1.76 -2.90
N ALA A 24 -15.34 1.96 -4.15
CA ALA A 24 -16.04 3.16 -4.58
C ALA A 24 -17.36 3.32 -3.79
N THR A 25 -17.58 4.50 -3.23
CA THR A 25 -18.87 4.90 -2.65
C THR A 25 -20.00 4.88 -3.69
N LYS A 26 -21.25 5.01 -3.24
CA LYS A 26 -22.37 5.22 -4.18
C LYS A 26 -22.17 6.51 -4.97
N GLU A 27 -21.66 7.56 -4.33
CA GLU A 27 -21.38 8.85 -4.94
C GLU A 27 -20.30 8.75 -6.02
N SER A 28 -19.12 8.19 -5.74
CA SER A 28 -18.07 8.07 -6.77
C SER A 28 -18.51 7.26 -7.98
N ARG A 29 -19.36 6.24 -7.79
CA ARG A 29 -19.97 5.52 -8.92
C ARG A 29 -20.79 6.42 -9.82
N LEU A 30 -21.52 7.40 -9.29
CA LEU A 30 -22.27 8.35 -10.11
C LEU A 30 -21.35 9.22 -10.98
N TYR A 31 -20.21 9.68 -10.42
CA TYR A 31 -19.21 10.42 -11.20
C TYR A 31 -18.56 9.55 -12.28
N ARG A 32 -18.15 8.33 -11.92
CA ARG A 32 -17.54 7.37 -12.86
C ARG A 32 -18.50 7.03 -14.00
N ASP A 33 -19.77 6.83 -13.69
CA ASP A 33 -20.82 6.49 -14.66
C ASP A 33 -21.34 7.75 -15.40
N GLN A 34 -20.65 8.89 -15.28
CA GLN A 34 -20.94 10.17 -15.94
C GLN A 34 -22.35 10.72 -15.67
N LYS A 35 -22.91 10.42 -14.50
CA LYS A 35 -24.19 10.96 -14.02
C LYS A 35 -24.02 12.26 -13.23
N LEU A 36 -22.80 12.52 -12.74
CA LEU A 36 -22.40 13.74 -12.06
C LEU A 36 -21.06 14.21 -12.61
N TRP A 37 -20.81 15.51 -12.49
CA TRP A 37 -19.55 16.14 -12.92
C TRP A 37 -18.98 16.98 -11.79
N LEU A 38 -17.67 16.87 -11.60
CA LEU A 38 -16.94 17.72 -10.68
C LEU A 38 -16.72 19.09 -11.33
N PRO A 39 -16.83 20.18 -10.55
CA PRO A 39 -16.65 21.53 -11.09
C PRO A 39 -15.26 21.70 -11.66
N VAL A 40 -15.13 22.57 -12.66
CA VAL A 40 -13.83 22.96 -13.22
C VAL A 40 -13.02 23.64 -12.11
N PRO A 41 -11.78 23.18 -11.85
CA PRO A 41 -10.96 23.72 -10.76
C PRO A 41 -10.39 25.08 -11.12
N HIS A 42 -9.87 25.79 -10.12
CA HIS A 42 -9.08 26.99 -10.36
C HIS A 42 -7.87 26.66 -11.27
N PRO A 43 -7.62 27.39 -12.37
CA PRO A 43 -6.58 27.03 -13.35
C PRO A 43 -5.19 26.87 -12.75
N GLU A 44 -4.84 27.67 -11.74
CA GLU A 44 -3.54 27.56 -11.05
C GLU A 44 -3.32 26.21 -10.34
N LEU A 45 -4.38 25.47 -9.99
CA LEU A 45 -4.24 24.13 -9.41
C LEU A 45 -3.69 23.10 -10.41
N LEU A 46 -3.67 23.43 -11.71
CA LEU A 46 -3.25 22.53 -12.78
C LEU A 46 -1.75 22.62 -13.11
N TYR A 47 -1.02 23.55 -12.50
CA TYR A 47 0.39 23.80 -12.79
C TYR A 47 1.27 23.62 -11.55
N GLN A 48 2.35 22.85 -11.68
CA GLN A 48 3.25 22.52 -10.58
C GLN A 48 3.74 23.75 -9.80
N ALA A 49 4.08 24.82 -10.52
CA ALA A 49 4.66 26.03 -9.93
C ALA A 49 3.68 26.82 -9.04
N THR A 50 2.37 26.73 -9.30
CA THR A 50 1.36 27.57 -8.65
C THR A 50 0.36 26.78 -7.79
N ALA A 51 0.28 25.46 -8.00
CA ALA A 51 -0.76 24.62 -7.40
C ALA A 51 -0.82 24.68 -5.87
N LEU A 52 0.33 24.59 -5.18
CA LEU A 52 0.36 24.61 -3.71
C LEU A 52 0.03 25.99 -3.12
N GLU A 53 0.48 27.07 -3.77
CA GLU A 53 0.16 28.43 -3.33
C GLU A 53 -1.32 28.75 -3.54
N CYS A 54 -1.87 28.34 -4.69
CA CYS A 54 -3.30 28.44 -4.97
C CYS A 54 -4.13 27.65 -3.94
N ALA A 55 -3.75 26.41 -3.66
CA ALA A 55 -4.39 25.59 -2.63
C ALA A 55 -4.38 26.27 -1.24
N GLU A 56 -3.27 26.90 -0.87
CA GLU A 56 -3.14 27.65 0.38
C GLU A 56 -4.10 28.85 0.44
N LYS A 57 -4.17 29.64 -0.64
CA LYS A 57 -5.10 30.79 -0.76
C LYS A 57 -6.55 30.35 -0.62
N LEU A 58 -6.93 29.26 -1.30
CA LEU A 58 -8.28 28.70 -1.22
C LEU A 58 -8.60 28.22 0.21
N LEU A 59 -7.67 27.54 0.89
CA LEU A 59 -7.86 27.10 2.27
C LEU A 59 -8.00 28.28 3.25
N ARG A 60 -7.23 29.36 3.05
CA ARG A 60 -7.38 30.59 3.85
C ARG A 60 -8.73 31.27 3.62
N ALA A 61 -9.19 31.30 2.37
CA ALA A 61 -10.54 31.80 2.04
C ALA A 61 -11.64 30.94 2.69
N ASP A 62 -11.42 29.64 2.83
CA ASP A 62 -12.29 28.70 3.55
C ASP A 62 -12.16 28.80 5.10
N GLY A 63 -11.40 29.76 5.62
CA GLY A 63 -11.24 30.01 7.07
C GLY A 63 -10.12 29.21 7.76
N VAL A 64 -9.25 28.53 7.02
CA VAL A 64 -8.08 27.84 7.58
C VAL A 64 -6.91 28.81 7.69
N SER A 65 -6.65 29.31 8.90
CA SER A 65 -5.63 30.35 9.15
C SER A 65 -4.19 29.92 8.80
N SER A 66 -3.81 28.69 9.15
CA SER A 66 -2.50 28.11 8.85
C SER A 66 -2.65 26.73 8.21
N PRO A 67 -2.83 26.65 6.88
CA PRO A 67 -3.03 25.39 6.19
C PRO A 67 -1.83 24.47 6.27
N THR A 68 -2.02 23.24 6.77
CA THR A 68 -0.96 22.23 6.80
C THR A 68 -0.60 21.78 5.39
N ARG A 69 0.58 21.15 5.22
CA ARG A 69 0.99 20.57 3.93
C ARG A 69 -0.01 19.53 3.43
N GLN A 70 -0.49 18.66 4.32
CA GLN A 70 -1.53 17.68 4.02
C GLN A 70 -2.83 18.35 3.54
N GLN A 71 -3.27 19.44 4.17
CA GLN A 71 -4.47 20.17 3.72
C GLN A 71 -4.29 20.79 2.34
N ARG A 72 -3.12 21.40 2.08
CA ARG A 72 -2.77 21.97 0.76
C ARG A 72 -2.76 20.89 -0.33
N LEU A 73 -2.09 19.77 -0.07
CA LEU A 73 -2.11 18.60 -0.96
C LEU A 73 -3.53 18.09 -1.21
N GLY A 74 -4.36 18.04 -0.17
CA GLY A 74 -5.74 17.60 -0.26
C GLY A 74 -6.58 18.41 -1.25
N LYS A 75 -6.25 19.68 -1.51
CA LYS A 75 -6.94 20.55 -2.47
C LYS A 75 -6.46 20.39 -3.92
N LEU A 76 -5.32 19.74 -4.16
CA LEU A 76 -4.85 19.48 -5.52
C LEU A 76 -5.81 18.52 -6.22
N VAL A 77 -5.97 18.70 -7.53
CA VAL A 77 -6.99 18.04 -8.34
C VAL A 77 -6.40 17.15 -9.41
N LEU A 78 -7.09 16.07 -9.79
CA LEU A 78 -6.70 15.23 -10.92
C LEU A 78 -7.11 15.87 -12.25
N PRO A 79 -6.19 16.18 -13.18
CA PRO A 79 -6.55 16.67 -14.51
C PRO A 79 -6.91 15.55 -15.50
N PHE A 80 -7.02 14.31 -15.02
CA PHE A 80 -7.19 13.12 -15.85
C PHE A 80 -8.06 12.06 -15.18
N GLY A 81 -8.41 11.04 -15.95
CA GLY A 81 -9.04 9.83 -15.45
C GLY A 81 -10.54 9.98 -15.21
N GLN A 82 -11.14 8.94 -14.61
CA GLN A 82 -12.59 8.85 -14.43
C GLN A 82 -13.15 9.84 -13.39
N TYR A 83 -12.26 10.42 -12.57
CA TYR A 83 -12.58 11.44 -11.58
C TYR A 83 -11.82 12.73 -11.89
N GLN A 84 -11.80 13.12 -13.18
CA GLN A 84 -11.24 14.40 -13.58
C GLN A 84 -11.84 15.54 -12.75
N ASN A 85 -10.98 16.46 -12.33
CA ASN A 85 -11.22 17.57 -11.42
C ASN A 85 -11.44 17.18 -9.94
N ALA A 86 -11.36 15.89 -9.57
CA ALA A 86 -11.51 15.49 -8.18
C ALA A 86 -10.31 15.96 -7.37
N PRO A 87 -10.54 16.63 -6.22
CA PRO A 87 -9.46 16.93 -5.31
C PRO A 87 -8.99 15.67 -4.59
N PHE A 88 -7.73 15.64 -4.15
CA PHE A 88 -7.15 14.46 -3.52
C PHE A 88 -7.93 14.00 -2.29
N HIS A 89 -8.43 14.92 -1.46
CA HIS A 89 -9.25 14.54 -0.29
C HIS A 89 -10.53 13.81 -0.68
N TRP A 90 -11.16 14.19 -1.80
CA TRP A 90 -12.36 13.53 -2.29
C TRP A 90 -12.08 12.07 -2.66
N LEU A 91 -10.92 11.77 -3.26
CA LEU A 91 -10.51 10.39 -3.56
C LEU A 91 -10.38 9.55 -2.29
N VAL A 92 -9.81 10.10 -1.22
CA VAL A 92 -9.67 9.40 0.06
C VAL A 92 -11.03 9.08 0.69
N GLU A 93 -11.99 9.98 0.53
CA GLU A 93 -13.34 9.85 1.09
C GLU A 93 -14.24 8.94 0.24
N ASN A 94 -14.00 8.87 -1.08
CA ASN A 94 -14.95 8.28 -2.03
C ASN A 94 -14.44 7.08 -2.82
N ASP A 95 -13.13 6.95 -3.06
CA ASP A 95 -12.57 5.83 -3.82
C ASP A 95 -11.06 5.66 -3.60
N VAL A 96 -10.69 5.14 -2.43
CA VAL A 96 -9.29 4.79 -2.11
C VAL A 96 -8.75 3.74 -3.07
N GLY A 97 -9.62 2.88 -3.61
CA GLY A 97 -9.27 1.89 -4.63
C GLY A 97 -8.68 2.55 -5.88
N TYR A 98 -9.33 3.61 -6.37
CA TYR A 98 -8.84 4.37 -7.51
C TYR A 98 -7.58 5.16 -7.20
N MET A 99 -7.48 5.78 -6.02
CA MET A 99 -6.22 6.42 -5.59
C MET A 99 -5.06 5.43 -5.62
N LYS A 100 -5.24 4.25 -4.99
CA LYS A 100 -4.25 3.18 -5.01
C LYS A 100 -3.88 2.77 -6.43
N TYR A 101 -4.86 2.62 -7.33
CA TYR A 101 -4.61 2.29 -8.72
C TYR A 101 -3.68 3.30 -9.42
N ILE A 102 -3.93 4.61 -9.24
CA ILE A 102 -3.06 5.67 -9.81
C ILE A 102 -1.63 5.52 -9.27
N LEU A 103 -1.48 5.33 -7.96
CA LEU A 103 -0.18 5.25 -7.29
C LEU A 103 0.60 3.99 -7.71
N ASP A 104 -0.07 2.85 -7.85
CA ASP A 104 0.56 1.62 -8.34
C ASP A 104 1.02 1.76 -9.79
N LYS A 105 0.20 2.39 -10.65
CA LYS A 105 0.58 2.69 -12.03
C LYS A 105 1.77 3.64 -12.10
N HIS A 106 1.76 4.70 -11.29
CA HIS A 106 2.88 5.63 -11.18
C HIS A 106 4.19 4.92 -10.81
N ARG A 107 4.15 4.03 -9.82
CA ARG A 107 5.34 3.23 -9.45
C ARG A 107 5.86 2.37 -10.59
N LEU A 108 4.98 1.73 -11.35
CA LEU A 108 5.37 0.93 -12.51
C LEU A 108 5.99 1.79 -13.62
N GLU A 109 5.48 3.00 -13.82
CA GLU A 109 6.06 3.98 -14.76
C GLU A 109 7.48 4.37 -14.31
N MET A 110 7.67 4.68 -13.02
CA MET A 110 8.97 5.08 -12.45
C MET A 110 10.00 3.94 -12.39
N ALA A 111 9.54 2.70 -12.24
CA ALA A 111 10.41 1.52 -12.20
C ALA A 111 10.93 1.08 -13.58
N ASN A 112 10.38 1.61 -14.68
CA ASN A 112 10.81 1.27 -16.03
C ASN A 112 11.68 2.39 -16.64
N PRO A 113 13.01 2.22 -16.73
CA PRO A 113 13.92 3.25 -17.23
C PRO A 113 13.63 3.68 -18.67
N GLN A 114 13.02 2.81 -19.49
CA GLN A 114 12.71 3.08 -20.89
C GLN A 114 11.53 4.02 -21.08
N LYS A 115 10.70 4.24 -20.05
CA LYS A 115 9.49 5.10 -20.12
C LYS A 115 9.62 6.42 -19.36
N LYS A 116 10.81 6.75 -18.87
CA LYS A 116 11.05 7.88 -17.96
C LYS A 116 10.72 9.26 -18.59
N GLY A 117 10.77 9.38 -19.92
CA GLY A 117 10.39 10.59 -20.66
C GLY A 117 8.88 10.74 -20.94
N GLU A 118 8.07 9.72 -20.64
CA GLU A 118 6.62 9.70 -20.92
C GLU A 118 5.78 9.89 -19.65
N ALA A 119 6.39 10.22 -18.51
CA ALA A 119 5.72 10.31 -17.22
C ALA A 119 4.81 11.56 -17.13
N VAL A 120 3.67 11.50 -17.80
CA VAL A 120 2.65 12.55 -17.81
C VAL A 120 2.17 12.81 -16.38
N ASN A 121 2.15 14.09 -15.99
CA ASN A 121 1.74 14.56 -14.65
C ASN A 121 2.53 13.91 -13.50
N GLN A 122 3.82 13.60 -13.71
CA GLN A 122 4.69 13.01 -12.68
C GLN A 122 4.63 13.78 -11.36
N TRP A 123 4.82 15.11 -11.38
CA TRP A 123 4.81 15.96 -10.18
C TRP A 123 3.53 15.81 -9.34
N LEU A 124 2.39 15.67 -10.01
CA LEU A 124 1.09 15.56 -9.36
C LEU A 124 0.92 14.16 -8.75
N LYS A 125 1.38 13.12 -9.44
CA LYS A 125 1.39 11.74 -8.92
C LYS A 125 2.37 11.59 -7.74
N ASP A 126 3.48 12.32 -7.75
CA ASP A 126 4.41 12.40 -6.62
C ASP A 126 3.72 13.08 -5.42
N PHE A 127 3.03 14.20 -5.63
CA PHE A 127 2.22 14.84 -4.58
C PHE A 127 1.07 13.98 -4.08
N LEU A 128 0.42 13.20 -4.95
CA LEU A 128 -0.60 12.23 -4.54
C LEU A 128 -0.01 11.10 -3.70
N THR A 129 1.22 10.67 -4.02
CA THR A 129 1.97 9.67 -3.23
C THR A 129 2.20 10.21 -1.84
N GLU A 130 2.74 11.42 -1.73
CA GLU A 130 2.99 12.06 -0.44
C GLU A 130 1.69 12.27 0.36
N TYR A 131 0.61 12.68 -0.31
CA TYR A 131 -0.70 12.83 0.33
C TYR A 131 -1.20 11.49 0.89
N ALA A 132 -1.10 10.41 0.12
CA ALA A 132 -1.50 9.08 0.56
C ALA A 132 -0.64 8.59 1.76
N GLU A 133 0.64 8.92 1.78
CA GLU A 133 1.56 8.58 2.88
C GLU A 133 1.26 9.34 4.17
N SER A 134 0.57 10.49 4.11
CA SER A 134 0.07 11.19 5.29
C SER A 134 -1.06 10.45 6.03
N PHE A 135 -1.60 9.37 5.45
CA PHE A 135 -2.63 8.53 6.05
C PHE A 135 -2.12 7.10 6.22
N PRO A 136 -1.78 6.65 7.44
CA PRO A 136 -1.28 5.30 7.67
C PRO A 136 -2.15 4.21 7.05
N GLN A 137 -3.48 4.35 7.13
CA GLN A 137 -4.43 3.37 6.62
C GLN A 137 -4.44 3.25 5.10
N VAL A 138 -4.10 4.32 4.38
CA VAL A 138 -3.94 4.31 2.91
C VAL A 138 -2.54 3.84 2.55
N SER A 139 -1.52 4.36 3.26
CA SER A 139 -0.11 4.01 3.08
C SER A 139 0.11 2.50 3.17
N ASN A 140 -0.51 1.82 4.14
CA ASN A 140 -0.45 0.36 4.31
C ASN A 140 -0.96 -0.45 3.11
N MET A 141 -1.70 0.17 2.19
CA MET A 141 -2.23 -0.50 1.00
C MET A 141 -1.31 -0.37 -0.20
N LEU A 142 -0.34 0.53 -0.13
CA LEU A 142 0.58 0.82 -1.21
C LEU A 142 1.53 -0.36 -1.45
N GLU A 143 1.85 -0.67 -2.71
CA GLU A 143 2.75 -1.80 -3.01
C GLU A 143 4.13 -1.70 -2.35
N ALA A 144 4.62 -0.49 -2.09
CA ALA A 144 5.86 -0.28 -1.36
C ALA A 144 5.83 -0.76 0.11
N ASN A 145 4.62 -0.98 0.65
CA ASN A 145 4.36 -1.44 2.01
C ASN A 145 3.69 -2.83 2.04
N ILE A 146 3.86 -3.61 0.96
CA ILE A 146 3.28 -4.95 0.81
C ILE A 146 3.71 -5.91 1.92
N ASP A 147 4.89 -5.69 2.48
CA ASP A 147 5.44 -6.44 3.59
C ASP A 147 4.66 -6.21 4.87
N ARG A 148 4.02 -5.05 5.07
CA ARG A 148 3.45 -4.65 6.36
C ARG A 148 2.15 -5.35 6.74
N CYS A 149 1.59 -6.25 5.92
CA CYS A 149 0.17 -6.56 5.99
C CYS A 149 -0.24 -7.96 5.44
N ILE A 150 -0.53 -8.96 6.29
CA ILE A 150 -1.18 -10.24 5.91
C ILE A 150 -2.59 -10.31 6.48
N TYR A 151 -3.59 -9.96 5.69
CA TYR A 151 -4.98 -10.00 6.10
C TYR A 151 -5.73 -11.20 5.53
N GLY A 152 -6.77 -11.61 6.27
CA GLY A 152 -7.63 -12.73 5.89
C GLY A 152 -6.97 -14.10 6.04
N GLN A 153 -5.81 -14.19 6.70
CA GLN A 153 -5.19 -15.45 7.10
C GLN A 153 -5.48 -15.73 8.56
N THR A 154 -6.34 -16.73 8.80
CA THR A 154 -6.75 -17.11 10.15
C THR A 154 -5.55 -17.50 11.01
N GLY A 155 -5.41 -16.87 12.18
CA GLY A 155 -4.29 -17.06 13.11
C GLY A 155 -3.04 -16.21 12.82
N PHE A 156 -3.06 -15.42 11.73
CA PHE A 156 -1.98 -14.53 11.31
C PHE A 156 -2.50 -13.16 10.86
N GLU A 157 -3.67 -12.75 11.35
CA GLU A 157 -4.41 -11.55 10.92
C GLU A 157 -3.67 -10.23 11.18
N HIS A 158 -2.64 -10.27 12.02
CA HIS A 158 -1.83 -9.14 12.43
C HIS A 158 -0.37 -9.29 12.03
N HIS A 159 -0.03 -10.30 11.23
CA HIS A 159 1.35 -10.55 10.84
C HIS A 159 1.71 -9.81 9.55
N THR A 160 2.94 -9.35 9.49
CA THR A 160 3.58 -8.86 8.27
C THR A 160 4.10 -10.04 7.43
N PHE A 161 4.40 -9.81 6.15
CA PHE A 161 5.05 -10.80 5.30
C PHE A 161 6.42 -11.18 5.85
N GLU A 162 7.13 -10.20 6.42
CA GLU A 162 8.43 -10.40 7.04
C GLU A 162 8.30 -11.25 8.31
N GLU A 163 7.36 -10.95 9.21
CA GLU A 163 7.14 -11.77 10.40
C GLU A 163 6.68 -13.20 10.05
N MET A 164 5.89 -13.37 8.99
CA MET A 164 5.54 -14.70 8.50
C MET A 164 6.74 -15.44 7.91
N TRP A 165 7.64 -14.72 7.22
CA TRP A 165 8.90 -15.28 6.74
C TRP A 165 9.79 -15.71 7.92
N ASP A 166 9.91 -14.90 8.95
CA ASP A 166 10.72 -15.18 10.14
C ASP A 166 10.19 -16.42 10.88
N LEU A 167 8.87 -16.51 11.10
CA LEU A 167 8.25 -17.69 11.70
C LEU A 167 8.44 -18.94 10.83
N TYR A 168 8.31 -18.80 9.52
CA TYR A 168 8.47 -19.90 8.57
C TYR A 168 9.92 -20.43 8.54
N SER A 169 10.90 -19.54 8.42
CA SER A 169 12.33 -19.87 8.35
C SER A 169 12.87 -20.44 9.67
N SER A 170 12.33 -19.97 10.80
CA SER A 170 12.65 -20.46 12.15
C SER A 170 12.29 -21.93 12.39
N PHE A 171 11.42 -22.54 11.57
CA PHE A 171 11.01 -23.94 11.75
C PHE A 171 12.19 -24.92 11.74
N SER A 172 13.20 -24.67 10.90
CA SER A 172 14.38 -25.53 10.81
C SER A 172 15.22 -25.50 12.09
N ILE A 173 15.38 -24.31 12.69
CA ILE A 173 16.11 -24.10 13.94
C ILE A 173 15.29 -24.69 15.09
N GLN A 174 13.98 -24.40 15.16
CA GLN A 174 13.08 -24.95 16.18
C GLN A 174 13.11 -26.48 16.20
N LYS A 175 13.21 -27.15 15.04
CA LYS A 175 13.32 -28.61 14.96
C LYS A 175 14.66 -29.15 15.48
N ARG A 176 15.75 -28.39 15.34
CA ARG A 176 17.11 -28.80 15.77
C ARG A 176 17.36 -28.48 17.26
N GLU A 177 16.85 -27.34 17.72
CA GLU A 177 17.10 -26.74 19.03
C GLU A 177 15.75 -26.36 19.70
N PRO A 178 14.88 -27.34 20.03
CA PRO A 178 13.53 -27.08 20.55
C PRO A 178 13.53 -26.33 21.89
N GLU A 179 14.55 -26.51 22.72
CA GLU A 179 14.73 -25.87 24.02
C GLU A 179 14.87 -24.35 23.97
N ARG A 180 15.20 -23.77 22.81
CA ARG A 180 15.31 -22.31 22.62
C ARG A 180 13.96 -21.60 22.51
N PHE A 181 12.87 -22.33 22.42
CA PHE A 181 11.55 -21.78 22.14
C PHE A 181 10.56 -22.17 23.23
N THR A 182 9.74 -21.22 23.67
CA THR A 182 8.62 -21.52 24.56
C THR A 182 7.59 -22.41 23.85
N GLN A 183 6.72 -23.06 24.62
CA GLN A 183 5.63 -23.87 24.05
C GLN A 183 4.73 -23.03 23.11
N GLU A 184 4.45 -21.79 23.48
CA GLU A 184 3.66 -20.87 22.66
C GLU A 184 4.37 -20.51 21.34
N GLN A 185 5.67 -20.18 21.41
CA GLN A 185 6.48 -19.88 20.22
C GLN A 185 6.56 -21.09 19.29
N THR A 186 6.79 -22.28 19.84
CA THR A 186 6.79 -23.54 19.10
C THR A 186 5.46 -23.75 18.37
N ALA A 187 4.33 -23.60 19.05
CA ALA A 187 3.01 -23.76 18.45
C ALA A 187 2.76 -22.71 17.33
N LYS A 188 3.26 -21.49 17.48
CA LYS A 188 3.15 -20.44 16.45
C LYS A 188 4.01 -20.74 15.22
N ILE A 189 5.28 -21.14 15.42
CA ILE A 189 6.22 -21.52 14.35
C ILE A 189 5.67 -22.71 13.56
N GLN A 190 5.16 -23.75 14.24
CA GLN A 190 4.59 -24.92 13.57
C GLN A 190 3.35 -24.56 12.74
N ARG A 191 2.43 -23.75 13.29
CA ARG A 191 1.25 -23.27 12.54
C ARG A 191 1.66 -22.43 11.32
N ALA A 192 2.66 -21.55 11.47
CA ALA A 192 3.15 -20.72 10.37
C ALA A 192 3.78 -21.59 9.28
N HIS A 193 4.62 -22.55 9.68
CA HIS A 193 5.23 -23.51 8.76
C HIS A 193 4.19 -24.29 7.96
N MET A 194 3.18 -24.85 8.62
CA MET A 194 2.09 -25.57 7.95
C MET A 194 1.32 -24.68 6.98
N SER A 195 1.00 -23.45 7.38
CA SER A 195 0.24 -22.50 6.58
C SER A 195 1.02 -22.07 5.35
N VAL A 196 2.26 -21.61 5.52
CA VAL A 196 3.13 -21.19 4.42
C VAL A 196 3.44 -22.35 3.47
N THR A 197 3.71 -23.55 3.99
CA THR A 197 3.92 -24.74 3.14
C THR A 197 2.69 -25.03 2.29
N ARG A 198 1.49 -24.95 2.87
CA ARG A 198 0.23 -25.09 2.12
C ARG A 198 0.09 -24.00 1.04
N TRP A 199 0.41 -22.75 1.35
CA TRP A 199 0.33 -21.63 0.41
C TRP A 199 1.29 -21.80 -0.77
N LEU A 200 2.52 -22.23 -0.51
CA LEU A 200 3.54 -22.46 -1.53
C LEU A 200 3.15 -23.62 -2.47
N ASN A 201 2.57 -24.68 -1.90
CA ASN A 201 2.12 -25.87 -2.63
C ASN A 201 0.78 -25.68 -3.36
N THR A 202 0.03 -24.63 -3.03
CA THR A 202 -1.22 -24.32 -3.74
C THR A 202 -0.90 -23.69 -5.10
N PRO A 203 -1.40 -24.25 -6.22
CA PRO A 203 -1.21 -23.67 -7.55
C PRO A 203 -1.74 -22.23 -7.60
N VAL A 204 -0.99 -21.31 -8.21
CA VAL A 204 -1.38 -19.88 -8.31
C VAL A 204 -2.74 -19.70 -8.99
N THR A 205 -3.09 -20.59 -9.92
CA THR A 205 -4.39 -20.65 -10.60
C THR A 205 -5.57 -20.91 -9.67
N ARG A 206 -5.33 -21.56 -8.52
CA ARG A 206 -6.33 -21.86 -7.49
C ARG A 206 -6.38 -20.82 -6.37
N ILE A 207 -5.47 -19.85 -6.37
CA ILE A 207 -5.46 -18.77 -5.38
C ILE A 207 -6.34 -17.63 -5.92
N SER A 208 -7.48 -17.38 -5.26
CA SER A 208 -8.35 -16.25 -5.58
C SER A 208 -7.87 -14.95 -4.95
N SER A 209 -7.29 -15.02 -3.74
CA SER A 209 -6.83 -13.84 -3.01
C SER A 209 -5.55 -13.24 -3.62
N VAL A 210 -5.64 -11.96 -4.02
CA VAL A 210 -4.49 -11.17 -4.48
C VAL A 210 -3.43 -11.06 -3.40
N GLN A 211 -3.83 -10.86 -2.14
CA GLN A 211 -2.89 -10.86 -1.01
C GLN A 211 -2.15 -12.20 -0.88
N MET A 212 -2.83 -13.33 -1.06
CA MET A 212 -2.15 -14.62 -0.99
C MET A 212 -1.14 -14.84 -2.11
N LYS A 213 -1.44 -14.37 -3.33
CA LYS A 213 -0.46 -14.40 -4.42
C LYS A 213 0.78 -13.58 -4.07
N ARG A 214 0.59 -12.44 -3.40
CA ARG A 214 1.66 -11.54 -2.95
C ARG A 214 2.52 -12.17 -1.85
N VAL A 215 1.91 -12.68 -0.78
CA VAL A 215 2.64 -13.38 0.31
C VAL A 215 3.48 -14.51 -0.26
N ARG A 216 2.87 -15.32 -1.13
CA ARG A 216 3.54 -16.44 -1.79
C ARG A 216 4.76 -15.96 -2.60
N LYS A 217 4.58 -14.93 -3.44
CA LYS A 217 5.68 -14.37 -4.22
C LYS A 217 6.81 -13.86 -3.33
N TYR A 218 6.50 -13.09 -2.30
CA TYR A 218 7.49 -12.56 -1.36
C TYR A 218 8.33 -13.68 -0.72
N ILE A 219 7.66 -14.73 -0.22
CA ILE A 219 8.34 -15.88 0.40
C ILE A 219 9.21 -16.63 -0.62
N CYS A 220 8.74 -16.82 -1.85
CA CYS A 220 9.55 -17.40 -2.93
C CYS A 220 10.79 -16.56 -3.23
N ASP A 221 10.64 -15.24 -3.35
CA ASP A 221 11.73 -14.32 -3.65
C ASP A 221 12.78 -14.33 -2.50
N LYS A 222 12.33 -14.35 -1.22
CA LYS A 222 13.22 -14.48 -0.05
C LYS A 222 14.00 -15.79 -0.04
N LYS A 223 13.36 -16.94 -0.36
CA LYS A 223 14.06 -18.23 -0.51
C LYS A 223 15.19 -18.17 -1.53
N GLN A 224 14.89 -17.62 -2.72
CA GLN A 224 15.89 -17.50 -3.79
C GLN A 224 17.07 -16.61 -3.37
N GLN A 225 16.80 -15.53 -2.61
CA GLN A 225 17.84 -14.67 -2.05
C GLN A 225 18.74 -15.41 -1.05
N GLU A 226 18.18 -16.24 -0.15
CA GLU A 226 18.97 -17.03 0.80
C GLU A 226 19.79 -18.11 0.11
N GLU A 227 19.22 -18.82 -0.86
CA GLU A 227 19.92 -19.82 -1.67
C GLU A 227 21.11 -19.18 -2.40
N SER A 228 20.88 -18.03 -3.06
CA SER A 228 21.94 -17.27 -3.74
C SER A 228 23.06 -16.82 -2.78
N ARG A 229 22.71 -16.35 -1.57
CA ARG A 229 23.68 -15.97 -0.54
C ARG A 229 24.47 -17.16 -0.02
N SER A 230 23.85 -18.34 0.07
CA SER A 230 24.51 -19.56 0.51
C SER A 230 25.50 -20.08 -0.53
N SER A 231 25.18 -19.98 -1.83
CA SER A 231 26.05 -20.37 -2.95
C SER A 231 27.23 -19.41 -3.18
N GLN A 232 27.16 -18.18 -2.67
CA GLN A 232 28.23 -17.18 -2.78
C GLN A 232 29.22 -17.20 -1.60
N ARG A 233 29.03 -18.05 -0.57
CA ARG A 233 30.06 -18.22 0.47
C ARG A 233 31.24 -18.99 -0.15
N PRO A 234 32.43 -18.40 -0.33
CA PRO A 234 33.56 -19.13 -0.85
C PRO A 234 33.95 -20.20 0.17
N SER A 235 34.09 -21.45 -0.30
CA SER A 235 34.75 -22.52 0.44
C SER A 235 36.16 -22.06 0.78
N VAL A 236 36.35 -21.55 2.00
CA VAL A 236 37.68 -21.45 2.58
C VAL A 236 38.11 -22.88 2.86
N VAL A 237 38.76 -23.48 1.86
CA VAL A 237 39.45 -24.75 1.99
C VAL A 237 40.58 -24.51 2.98
N ALA A 238 40.51 -25.21 4.11
CA ALA A 238 41.58 -25.28 5.09
C ALA A 238 42.82 -25.88 4.41
N GLY A 239 43.93 -25.15 4.46
CA GLY A 239 45.28 -25.65 4.24
C GLY A 239 45.99 -25.83 5.57
#